data_AF-B0BID6-F1
#
_entry.id   AF-B0BID6-F1
#
_cell.length_a   1.000
_cell.length_b   1.000
_cell.length_c   1.000
_cell.angle_alpha   90.00
_cell.angle_beta   90.00
_cell.angle_gamma   90.00
#
_symmetry.space_group_name_H-M   'P 1'
#
loop_
_entity.id
_entity.type
_entity.pdbx_description
1 polymer ?
#
loop_
_entity_poly.entity_id
_entity_poly.type
_entity_poly.pdbx_seq_one_letter_code
_entity_poly.pdbx_strand_id
1 'polypeptide(L)' 'TLGSQIMPNNSKLNDKEIEVFKAMPLEKLNKQIQSCLYYSKEGGTTSGRKSFFKRLLQLEKIREEMHSIEAPYRDFRAIK' A
#
# COMPACT_ATOMS: atom_id res chain seq x y z
N THR A 1 0.08 -22.44 9.49
CA THR A 1 -0.59 -21.13 9.67
C THR A 1 0.34 -20.05 9.17
N LEU A 2 0.13 -19.59 7.93
CA LEU A 2 1.01 -18.62 7.28
C LEU A 2 0.97 -17.30 8.03
N GLY A 3 2.16 -16.87 8.48
CA GLY A 3 2.38 -15.78 9.41
C GLY A 3 1.61 -14.52 9.04
N SER A 4 0.80 -14.08 10.00
CA SER A 4 0.34 -12.70 10.11
C SER A 4 1.57 -11.79 10.16
N GLN A 5 2.04 -11.35 8.99
CA GLN A 5 2.89 -10.17 8.90
C GLN A 5 2.04 -9.01 9.39
N ILE A 6 2.22 -8.70 10.66
CA ILE A 6 1.69 -7.52 11.34
C ILE A 6 1.98 -6.35 10.41
N MET A 7 0.94 -5.82 9.75
CA MET A 7 1.08 -4.59 9.00
C MET A 7 1.25 -3.49 10.05
N PRO A 8 2.42 -2.85 10.16
CA PRO A 8 2.63 -1.87 11.20
C PRO A 8 1.64 -0.72 11.00
N ASN A 9 0.96 -0.33 12.08
CA ASN A 9 -0.04 0.74 12.17
C ASN A 9 0.49 2.14 11.81
N ASN A 10 1.69 2.24 11.22
CA ASN A 10 2.31 3.50 10.87
C ASN A 10 1.71 4.03 9.57
N SER A 11 1.17 5.25 9.65
CA SER A 11 0.51 5.94 8.53
C SER A 11 1.43 6.29 7.34
N LYS A 12 2.74 6.08 7.48
CA LYS A 12 3.77 6.39 6.49
C LYS A 12 4.86 5.32 6.55
N LEU A 13 5.21 4.75 5.39
CA LEU A 13 6.39 3.91 5.24
C LEU A 13 7.66 4.71 5.56
N ASN A 14 8.53 4.15 6.39
CA ASN A 14 9.88 4.70 6.57
C ASN A 14 10.80 4.27 5.41
N ASP A 15 11.99 4.88 5.32
CA ASP A 15 12.91 4.66 4.20
C ASP A 15 13.36 3.21 4.07
N LYS A 16 13.58 2.51 5.20
CA LYS A 16 13.93 1.08 5.20
C LYS A 16 12.78 0.22 4.65
N GLU A 17 11.54 0.52 5.04
CA GLU A 17 10.37 -0.17 4.49
C GLU A 17 10.26 0.07 2.97
N ILE A 18 10.52 1.30 2.52
CA ILE A 18 10.50 1.65 1.08
C ILE A 18 11.53 0.82 0.32
N GLU A 19 12.76 0.69 0.81
CA GLU A 19 13.80 -0.13 0.19
C GLU A 19 13.39 -1.60 0.10
N VAL A 20 12.78 -2.14 1.16
CA VAL A 20 12.24 -3.51 1.17
C VAL A 20 11.15 -3.69 0.11
N PHE A 21 10.24 -2.73 -0.05
CA PHE A 21 9.20 -2.79 -1.08
C PHE A 21 9.74 -2.60 -2.50
N LYS A 22 10.80 -1.80 -2.69
CA LYS A 22 11.47 -1.66 -3.99
C LYS A 22 12.16 -2.94 -4.44
N ALA A 23 12.74 -3.70 -3.52
CA ALA A 23 13.36 -5.00 -3.81
C ALA A 23 12.35 -6.15 -3.94
N MET A 24 11.06 -5.91 -3.69
CA MET A 24 10.04 -6.94 -3.65
C MET A 24 9.56 -7.32 -5.07
N PRO A 25 9.32 -8.62 -5.36
CA PRO A 25 8.67 -9.01 -6.60
C PRO A 25 7.28 -8.40 -6.76
N LEU A 26 6.91 -8.05 -8.00
CA LEU A 26 5.64 -7.41 -8.34
C LEU A 26 4.41 -8.13 -7.74
N GLU A 27 4.39 -9.46 -7.76
CA GLU A 27 3.27 -10.24 -7.20
C GLU A 27 3.07 -9.99 -5.70
N LYS A 28 4.17 -9.95 -4.94
CA LYS A 28 4.11 -9.68 -3.49
C LYS A 28 3.75 -8.22 -3.23
N LEU A 29 4.28 -7.29 -4.04
CA LEU A 29 3.91 -5.88 -3.96
C LEU A 29 2.40 -5.68 -4.22
N ASN A 30 1.86 -6.34 -5.24
CA ASN A 30 0.43 -6.31 -5.55
C ASN A 30 -0.43 -6.90 -4.41
N LYS A 31 0.01 -7.98 -3.76
CA LYS A 31 -0.67 -8.52 -2.56
C LYS A 31 -0.74 -7.48 -1.44
N GLN A 32 0.32 -6.71 -1.23
CA GLN A 32 0.34 -5.63 -0.23
C GLN A 32 -0.58 -4.47 -0.61
N ILE A 33 -0.58 -4.06 -1.88
CA ILE A 33 -1.50 -3.06 -2.43
C ILE A 33 -2.96 -3.47 -2.19
N GLN A 34 -3.32 -4.72 -2.49
CA GLN A 34 -4.68 -5.23 -2.29
C GLN A 34 -5.09 -5.23 -0.81
N SER A 35 -4.21 -5.65 0.09
CA SER A 35 -4.46 -5.57 1.54
C SER A 35 -4.70 -4.13 1.99
N CYS A 36 -3.85 -3.18 1.59
CA CYS A 36 -4.03 -1.78 1.95
C CYS A 36 -5.33 -1.20 1.36
N LEU A 37 -5.69 -1.56 0.13
CA LEU A 37 -6.95 -1.16 -0.49
C LEU A 37 -8.15 -1.64 0.34
N TYR A 38 -8.18 -2.92 0.69
CA TYR A 38 -9.25 -3.50 1.51
C TYR A 38 -9.38 -2.77 2.85
N TYR A 39 -8.29 -2.64 3.61
CA TYR A 39 -8.34 -2.00 4.93
C TYR A 39 -8.55 -0.48 4.88
N SER A 40 -8.24 0.18 3.76
CA SER A 40 -8.58 1.59 3.56
C SER A 40 -10.10 1.81 3.46
N LYS A 41 -10.85 0.80 3.01
CA LYS A 41 -12.32 0.85 2.88
C LYS A 41 -13.02 0.29 4.12
N GLU A 42 -12.58 -0.89 4.56
CA GLU A 42 -13.24 -1.70 5.59
C GLU A 42 -12.60 -1.57 6.99
N GLY A 43 -11.50 -0.82 7.13
CA GLY A 43 -10.78 -0.70 8.40
C GLY A 43 -11.66 -0.21 9.56
N GLY A 44 -11.43 -0.69 10.77
CA GLY A 44 -12.34 -0.45 11.90
C GLY A 44 -12.53 1.02 12.28
N THR A 45 -11.49 1.84 12.22
CA THR A 45 -11.56 3.27 12.57
C THR A 45 -11.23 4.16 11.37
N THR A 46 -11.79 5.38 11.35
CA THR A 46 -11.46 6.40 10.35
C THR A 46 -9.96 6.70 10.28
N SER A 47 -9.29 6.72 11.43
CA SER A 47 -7.83 6.91 11.50
C SER A 47 -7.09 5.72 10.87
N GLY A 48 -7.52 4.49 11.16
CA GLY A 48 -6.98 3.28 10.54
C GLY A 48 -7.13 3.29 9.02
N ARG A 49 -8.34 3.55 8.52
CA ARG A 49 -8.64 3.65 7.07
C ARG A 49 -7.72 4.64 6.37
N LYS A 50 -7.53 5.84 6.94
CA LYS A 50 -6.62 6.86 6.41
C LYS A 50 -5.15 6.41 6.40
N SER A 51 -4.70 5.71 7.43
CA SER A 51 -3.33 5.16 7.48
C SER A 51 -3.10 4.12 6.38
N PHE A 52 -4.05 3.21 6.15
CA PHE A 52 -3.98 2.25 5.05
C PHE A 52 -4.03 2.91 3.68
N PHE A 53 -4.85 3.96 3.52
CA PHE A 53 -4.90 4.73 2.27
C PHE A 53 -3.56 5.43 1.96
N LYS A 54 -2.91 6.05 2.95
CA LYS A 54 -1.59 6.66 2.75
C LYS A 54 -0.53 5.62 2.35
N ARG A 55 -0.56 4.45 2.99
CA ARG A 55 0.35 3.33 2.65
C ARG A 55 0.08 2.81 1.24
N LEU A 56 -1.20 2.69 0.84
CA LEU A 56 -1.61 2.33 -0.53
C LEU A 56 -0.96 3.27 -1.56
N LEU A 57 -1.05 4.59 -1.38
CA LEU A 57 -0.47 5.58 -2.29
C LEU A 57 1.05 5.45 -2.43
N GLN A 58 1.75 5.08 -1.35
CA GLN A 58 3.20 4.87 -1.37
C GLN A 58 3.58 3.55 -2.06
N LEU A 59 2.84 2.46 -1.83
CA LEU A 59 3.07 1.17 -2.50
C LEU A 59 2.74 1.23 -3.99
N GLU A 60 1.80 2.09 -4.37
CA GLU A 60 1.51 2.40 -5.75
C GLU A 60 2.64 3.20 -6.42
N LYS A 61 3.26 4.15 -5.69
CA LYS A 61 4.50 4.82 -6.13
C LYS A 61 5.59 3.81 -6.42
N ILE A 62 5.81 2.98 -5.42
CA ILE A 62 6.34 1.63 -5.46
C ILE A 62 6.40 0.99 -6.85
N ARG A 63 5.19 0.55 -7.22
CA ARG A 63 4.89 -0.24 -8.40
C ARG A 63 5.14 0.54 -9.69
N GLU A 64 4.74 1.81 -9.71
CA GLU A 64 4.91 2.67 -10.87
C GLU A 64 6.41 2.91 -11.16
N GLU A 65 7.21 3.22 -10.14
CA GLU A 65 8.66 3.44 -10.28
C GLU A 65 9.42 2.18 -10.71
N MET A 66 9.10 1.03 -10.10
CA MET A 66 9.89 -0.19 -10.28
C MET A 66 9.41 -1.08 -11.44
N HIS A 67 8.13 -0.96 -11.83
CA HIS A 67 7.52 -1.85 -12.81
C HIS A 67 6.80 -1.10 -13.93
N SER A 68 6.77 0.24 -13.92
CA SER A 68 6.12 1.07 -14.93
C SER A 68 4.62 0.74 -15.13
N ILE A 69 3.97 0.27 -14.07
CA ILE A 69 2.53 -0.02 -14.06
C ILE A 69 1.80 1.12 -13.37
N GLU A 70 0.90 1.76 -14.11
CA GLU A 70 0.09 2.88 -13.64
C GLU A 70 -0.68 2.53 -12.36
N ALA A 71 -0.74 3.49 -11.46
CA ALA A 71 -1.30 3.37 -10.12
C ALA A 71 -2.61 4.17 -9.99
N PRO A 72 -3.77 3.53 -10.20
CA PRO A 72 -5.04 4.25 -10.32
C PRO A 72 -5.51 4.91 -9.01
N TYR A 73 -5.09 4.42 -7.82
CA TYR A 73 -5.57 4.99 -6.56
C TYR A 73 -4.85 6.28 -6.15
N ARG A 74 -3.75 6.63 -6.84
CA ARG A 74 -3.09 7.95 -6.75
C ARG A 74 -3.83 9.06 -7.47
N ASP A 75 -4.62 8.71 -8.46
CA ASP A 75 -5.38 9.73 -9.17
C ASP A 75 -6.63 10.08 -8.35
N PHE A 76 -6.51 11.16 -7.56
CA PHE A 76 -7.63 11.76 -6.85
C PHE A 76 -8.78 12.18 -7.78
N ARG A 77 -8.57 12.21 -9.10
CA ARG A 77 -9.58 12.54 -10.12
C ARG A 77 -10.22 11.30 -10.77
N ALA A 78 -9.62 10.11 -10.61
CA ALA A 78 -10.18 8.84 -11.09
C ALA A 78 -11.30 8.32 -10.18
N ILE A 79 -11.42 8.86 -8.97
CA ILE A 79 -12.57 8.68 -8.09
C ILE A 79 -13.64 9.70 -8.51
N LYS A 80 -14.40 9.41 -9.56
CA LYS A 80 -15.55 10.20 -9.98
C LYS A 80 -16.80 9.33 -10.08
#